data_AF-A0AAN9JNA8-F1
#
_entry.id   AF-A0AAN9JNA8-F1
#
_cell.length_a   1.000
_cell.length_b   1.000
_cell.length_c   1.000
_cell.angle_alpha   90.00
_cell.angle_beta   90.00
_cell.angle_gamma   90.00
#
_symmetry.space_group_name_H-M   'P 1'
#
loop_
_entity.id
_entity.type
_entity.pdbx_description
1 polymer ?
#
loop_
_entity_poly.entity_id
_entity_poly.type
_entity_poly.pdbx_seq_one_letter_code
_entity_poly.pdbx_strand_id
1 'polypeptide(L)'
;MSTSEDSAKTGKVTSAGMYFHGFPVYRLDQTMNFISATKDPDTSFFKELDGFQPYELTELKAGTHVFAVYGDNFFKSANYTIEALCVAPFSEEKDNLRNIEAQILSKRTEISKFEAEYIEVKAMLTESPTHPLLTAVALDTKSVSH
;
A
#
# COMPACT_ATOMS: atom_id res chain seq x y z
N MET A 1 -6.40 15.65 -11.87
CA MET A 1 -7.26 14.44 -11.87
C MET A 1 -6.35 13.24 -12.05
N SER A 2 -6.43 12.22 -11.20
CA SER A 2 -5.63 11.00 -11.34
C SER A 2 -6.33 10.05 -12.33
N THR A 3 -5.56 9.23 -13.05
CA THR A 3 -6.07 8.36 -14.12
C THR A 3 -5.77 6.90 -13.84
N SER A 4 -6.78 6.03 -13.73
CA SER A 4 -6.56 4.58 -13.58
C SER A 4 -6.99 3.85 -14.85
N GLU A 5 -6.32 2.74 -15.13
CA GLU A 5 -6.59 1.91 -16.31
C GLU A 5 -6.83 0.47 -15.87
N ASP A 6 -7.74 -0.20 -16.56
CA ASP A 6 -7.95 -1.64 -16.42
C ASP A 6 -8.15 -2.27 -17.80
N SER A 7 -7.82 -3.55 -17.94
CA SER A 7 -8.05 -4.32 -19.15
C SER A 7 -8.51 -5.72 -18.81
N ALA A 8 -9.52 -6.19 -19.53
CA ALA A 8 -10.07 -7.53 -19.37
C ALA A 8 -10.23 -8.21 -20.72
N LYS A 9 -10.07 -9.54 -20.72
CA LYS A 9 -10.31 -10.39 -21.88
C LYS A 9 -11.33 -11.45 -21.54
N THR A 10 -12.50 -11.37 -22.16
CA THR A 10 -13.60 -12.32 -21.99
C THR A 10 -13.83 -13.07 -23.30
N GLY A 11 -13.32 -14.29 -23.37
CA GLY A 11 -13.38 -15.12 -24.57
C GLY A 11 -12.63 -14.48 -25.75
N LYS A 12 -13.38 -14.04 -26.76
CA LYS A 12 -12.85 -13.37 -27.97
C LYS A 12 -12.93 -11.84 -27.90
N VAL A 13 -13.52 -11.28 -26.84
CA VAL A 13 -13.70 -9.84 -26.67
C VAL A 13 -12.66 -9.32 -25.69
N THR A 14 -12.07 -8.17 -26.01
CA THR A 14 -11.16 -7.45 -25.12
C THR A 14 -11.81 -6.11 -24.79
N SER A 15 -11.76 -5.71 -23.54
CA SER A 15 -12.25 -4.43 -23.05
C SER A 15 -11.13 -3.73 -22.28
N ALA A 16 -11.07 -2.41 -22.40
CA ALA A 16 -10.18 -1.56 -21.63
C ALA A 16 -10.97 -0.38 -21.05
N GLY A 17 -10.71 -0.06 -19.80
CA GLY A 17 -11.32 1.05 -19.08
C GLY A 17 -10.28 2.11 -18.73
N MET A 18 -10.66 3.38 -18.90
CA MET A 18 -9.91 4.56 -18.44
C MET A 18 -10.79 5.34 -17.46
N TYR A 19 -10.30 5.56 -16.26
CA TYR A 19 -11.04 6.16 -15.15
C TYR A 19 -10.35 7.44 -14.69
N PHE A 20 -11.09 8.53 -14.62
CA PHE A 20 -10.58 9.83 -14.18
C PHE A 20 -11.13 10.16 -12.80
N HIS A 21 -10.26 10.28 -11.80
CA HIS A 21 -10.63 10.50 -10.41
C HIS A 21 -10.24 11.90 -9.94
N GLY A 22 -11.18 12.59 -9.29
CA GLY A 22 -10.98 13.91 -8.68
C GLY A 22 -10.27 13.88 -7.32
N PHE A 23 -9.55 12.79 -7.01
CA PHE A 23 -8.85 12.54 -5.75
C PHE A 23 -7.60 11.68 -6.02
N PRO A 24 -6.57 11.70 -5.16
CA PRO A 24 -5.40 10.84 -5.31
C PRO A 24 -5.80 9.37 -5.22
N VAL A 25 -5.21 8.53 -6.08
CA VAL A 25 -5.34 7.08 -5.98
C VAL A 25 -4.09 6.57 -5.27
N TYR A 26 -4.23 5.64 -4.34
CA TYR A 26 -3.10 5.05 -3.61
C TYR A 26 -2.83 3.65 -4.14
N ARG A 27 -1.55 3.31 -4.27
CA ARG A 27 -1.13 1.93 -4.51
C ARG A 27 -0.93 1.27 -3.15
N LEU A 28 -1.45 0.07 -2.99
CA LEU A 28 -1.11 -0.82 -1.87
C LEU A 28 -0.37 -2.00 -2.48
N ASP A 29 0.96 -1.92 -2.55
CA ASP A 29 1.75 -3.06 -3.04
C ASP A 29 1.91 -4.10 -1.92
N GLN A 30 0.91 -4.96 -1.78
CA GLN A 30 0.93 -6.06 -0.81
C GLN A 30 2.02 -7.10 -1.13
N THR A 31 2.51 -7.16 -2.38
CA THR A 31 3.44 -8.20 -2.83
C THR A 31 4.87 -7.92 -2.34
N MET A 32 5.20 -6.65 -2.13
CA MET A 32 6.48 -6.21 -1.58
C MET A 32 6.71 -6.68 -0.13
N ASN A 33 5.64 -6.86 0.66
CA ASN A 33 5.72 -7.20 2.09
C ASN A 33 5.96 -8.69 2.38
N PHE A 34 5.55 -9.60 1.48
CA PHE A 34 5.65 -11.04 1.73
C PHE A 34 7.09 -11.58 1.64
N ILE A 35 7.92 -11.02 0.77
CA ILE A 35 9.30 -11.50 0.56
C ILE A 35 10.22 -11.07 1.72
N SER A 36 9.96 -9.92 2.36
CA SER A 36 10.70 -9.45 3.53
C SER A 36 10.32 -10.18 4.83
N ALA A 37 9.08 -10.66 4.95
CA ALA A 37 8.55 -11.31 6.16
C ALA A 37 9.24 -12.64 6.54
N THR A 38 9.92 -13.29 5.59
CA THR A 38 10.59 -14.58 5.85
C THR A 38 12.00 -14.46 6.44
N LYS A 39 12.59 -13.25 6.46
CA LYS A 39 13.94 -13.02 7.02
C LYS A 39 13.93 -12.28 8.35
N ASP A 40 12.99 -11.37 8.55
CA ASP A 40 12.84 -10.61 9.79
C ASP A 40 11.36 -10.24 9.99
N PRO A 41 10.62 -11.03 10.81
CA PRO A 41 9.19 -10.83 11.01
C PRO A 41 8.88 -9.48 11.68
N ASP A 42 9.75 -8.98 12.57
CA ASP A 42 9.54 -7.72 13.28
C ASP A 42 9.62 -6.54 12.29
N THR A 43 10.70 -6.50 11.49
CA THR A 43 10.89 -5.46 10.46
C THR A 43 9.81 -5.52 9.37
N SER A 44 9.27 -6.71 9.07
CA SER A 44 8.21 -6.85 8.07
C SER A 44 6.87 -6.26 8.52
N PHE A 45 6.58 -6.35 9.82
CA PHE A 45 5.38 -5.74 10.40
C PHE A 45 5.47 -4.22 10.36
N PHE A 46 6.61 -3.63 10.72
CA PHE A 46 6.78 -2.17 10.70
C PHE A 46 6.71 -1.56 9.30
N LYS A 47 7.06 -2.34 8.26
CA LYS A 47 7.03 -1.91 6.86
C LYS A 47 5.70 -2.18 6.17
N GLU A 48 4.70 -2.72 6.87
CA GLU A 48 3.45 -3.15 6.24
C GLU A 48 2.74 -1.99 5.50
N LEU A 49 2.81 -0.79 6.05
CA LEU A 49 2.19 0.41 5.48
C LEU A 49 3.12 1.24 4.58
N ASP A 50 4.38 0.84 4.37
CA ASP A 50 5.30 1.60 3.50
C ASP A 50 4.90 1.59 2.03
N GLY A 51 4.18 0.54 1.63
CA GLY A 51 3.59 0.43 0.31
C GLY A 51 2.45 1.42 0.06
N PHE A 52 1.86 2.01 1.11
CA PHE A 52 0.78 3.00 0.98
C PHE A 52 1.37 4.34 0.54
N GLN A 53 1.46 4.51 -0.78
CA GLN A 53 1.97 5.72 -1.40
C GLN A 53 0.95 6.28 -2.40
N PRO A 54 0.82 7.62 -2.49
CA PRO A 54 0.07 8.25 -3.56
C PRO A 54 0.63 7.78 -4.90
N TYR A 55 -0.22 7.27 -5.77
CA TYR A 55 0.15 6.82 -7.08
C TYR A 55 0.30 8.06 -7.98
N GLU A 56 1.51 8.30 -8.49
CA GLU A 56 1.76 9.40 -9.44
C GLU A 56 1.06 9.07 -10.77
N LEU A 57 0.04 9.86 -11.10
CA LEU A 57 -0.70 9.72 -12.34
C LEU A 57 -0.83 11.04 -13.05
N THR A 58 -0.75 10.94 -14.38
CA THR A 58 -0.83 12.02 -15.34
C THR A 58 -2.05 12.90 -15.07
N GLU A 59 -1.80 14.15 -14.71
CA GLU A 59 -2.87 15.10 -14.46
C GLU A 59 -3.58 15.47 -15.77
N LEU A 60 -4.84 15.08 -15.91
CA LEU A 60 -5.68 15.58 -16.99
C LEU A 60 -6.16 17.01 -16.66
N LYS A 61 -5.66 17.99 -17.42
CA LYS A 61 -6.07 19.40 -17.28
C LYS A 61 -7.43 19.65 -17.94
N ALA A 62 -8.14 20.70 -17.50
CA ALA A 62 -9.35 21.14 -18.19
C ALA A 62 -9.00 21.52 -19.65
N GLY A 63 -9.77 21.00 -20.60
CA GLY A 63 -9.54 21.25 -22.02
C GLY A 63 -10.11 20.17 -22.92
N THR A 64 -9.87 20.32 -24.22
CA THR A 64 -10.21 19.31 -25.22
C THR A 64 -9.13 18.23 -25.23
N HIS A 65 -9.57 16.99 -25.06
CA HIS A 65 -8.70 15.80 -25.11
C HIS A 65 -9.06 14.94 -26.30
N VAL A 66 -8.04 14.32 -26.91
CA VAL A 66 -8.21 13.42 -28.05
C VAL A 66 -7.88 12.01 -27.59
N PHE A 67 -8.83 11.10 -27.77
CA PHE A 67 -8.64 9.68 -27.52
C PHE A 67 -8.54 8.95 -28.86
N ALA A 68 -7.51 8.14 -29.00
CA ALA A 68 -7.27 7.35 -30.21
C ALA A 68 -7.30 5.86 -29.87
N VAL A 69 -8.07 5.09 -30.64
CA VAL A 69 -8.18 3.64 -30.50
C VAL A 69 -7.44 3.01 -31.67
N TYR A 70 -6.40 2.23 -31.36
CA TYR A 70 -5.59 1.53 -32.37
C TYR A 70 -5.79 0.02 -32.25
N GLY A 71 -6.00 -0.63 -33.38
CA GLY A 71 -5.96 -2.08 -33.47
C GLY A 71 -4.53 -2.59 -33.66
N ASP A 72 -4.25 -3.74 -33.08
CA ASP A 72 -3.03 -4.51 -33.32
C ASP A 72 -2.96 -5.10 -34.74
N ASN A 73 -4.11 -5.25 -35.41
CA ASN A 73 -4.25 -5.80 -36.76
C ASN A 73 -4.67 -4.74 -37.79
N PHE A 74 -3.71 -4.24 -38.57
CA PHE A 74 -3.98 -3.32 -39.69
C PHE A 74 -4.68 -3.99 -40.90
N PHE A 75 -4.61 -5.33 -41.00
CA PHE A 75 -5.13 -6.08 -42.15
C PHE A 75 -6.57 -6.54 -42.01
N LYS A 76 -7.17 -6.43 -40.82
CA LYS A 76 -8.52 -6.91 -40.53
C LYS A 76 -9.34 -5.82 -39.87
N SER A 77 -10.52 -5.55 -40.39
CA SER A 77 -11.48 -4.67 -39.74
C SER A 77 -11.91 -5.24 -38.39
N ALA A 78 -11.92 -4.39 -37.37
CA ALA A 78 -12.46 -4.71 -36.06
C ALA A 78 -13.60 -3.74 -35.74
N ASN A 79 -14.59 -4.22 -34.98
CA ASN A 79 -15.66 -3.38 -34.45
C ASN A 79 -15.28 -2.93 -33.05
N TYR A 80 -15.34 -1.62 -32.82
CA TYR A 80 -15.07 -1.02 -31.52
C TYR A 80 -16.31 -0.29 -31.04
N THR A 81 -16.58 -0.42 -29.75
CA THR A 81 -17.59 0.37 -29.04
C THR A 81 -16.84 1.20 -28.01
N ILE A 82 -17.07 2.51 -28.04
CA ILE A 82 -16.51 3.45 -27.06
C ILE A 82 -17.68 3.99 -26.25
N GLU A 83 -17.61 3.83 -24.93
CA GLU A 83 -18.61 4.34 -24.00
C GLU A 83 -17.96 5.32 -23.05
N ALA A 84 -18.60 6.49 -22.88
CA ALA A 84 -18.19 7.50 -21.92
C ALA A 84 -19.30 7.64 -20.88
N LEU A 85 -18.98 7.30 -19.63
CA LEU A 85 -19.91 7.36 -18.52
C LEU A 85 -19.45 8.43 -17.53
N CYS A 86 -20.31 9.40 -17.27
CA CYS A 86 -20.11 10.33 -16.17
C CYS A 86 -20.80 9.76 -14.94
N VAL A 87 -20.00 9.37 -13.94
CA VAL A 87 -20.53 8.85 -12.68
C VAL A 87 -21.16 10.00 -11.90
N ALA A 88 -22.23 9.70 -11.16
CA ALA A 88 -22.87 10.68 -10.27
C ALA A 88 -21.86 11.25 -9.25
N PRO A 89 -22.09 12.47 -8.74
CA PRO A 89 -21.26 13.01 -7.66
C PRO A 89 -21.32 12.10 -6.43
N PHE A 90 -20.16 11.80 -5.84
CA PHE A 90 -20.00 10.91 -4.68
C PHE A 90 -19.38 11.66 -3.49
N SER A 91 -19.93 12.82 -3.13
CA SER A 91 -19.26 13.78 -2.22
C SER A 91 -19.04 13.24 -0.81
N GLU A 92 -20.00 12.51 -0.24
CA GLU A 92 -19.89 11.99 1.13
C GLU A 92 -18.88 10.83 1.20
N GLU A 93 -18.96 9.90 0.26
CA GLU A 93 -18.04 8.76 0.17
C GLU A 93 -16.61 9.23 -0.09
N LYS A 94 -16.44 10.29 -0.90
CA LYS A 94 -15.16 10.95 -1.14
C LYS A 94 -14.54 11.49 0.16
N ASP A 95 -15.32 12.18 0.97
CA ASP A 95 -14.82 12.76 2.22
C ASP A 95 -14.49 11.66 3.24
N ASN A 96 -15.31 10.61 3.29
CA ASN A 96 -15.01 9.43 4.10
C ASN A 96 -13.70 8.76 3.64
N LEU A 97 -13.52 8.54 2.35
CA LEU A 97 -12.28 7.97 1.79
C LEU A 97 -11.07 8.81 2.18
N ARG A 98 -11.16 10.14 2.05
CA ARG A 98 -10.10 11.07 2.46
C ARG A 98 -9.77 10.98 3.96
N ASN A 99 -10.79 10.81 4.80
CA ASN A 99 -10.60 10.64 6.24
C ASN A 99 -9.89 9.32 6.57
N ILE A 100 -10.24 8.23 5.88
CA ILE A 100 -9.58 6.93 6.04
C ILE A 100 -8.12 7.00 5.56
N GLU A 101 -7.86 7.62 4.41
CA GLU A 101 -6.50 7.86 3.90
C GLU A 101 -5.63 8.62 4.90
N ALA A 102 -6.17 9.69 5.49
CA ALA A 102 -5.48 10.46 6.52
C ALA A 102 -5.16 9.62 7.77
N GLN A 103 -6.08 8.76 8.20
CA GLN A 103 -5.85 7.83 9.31
C GLN A 103 -4.75 6.80 8.99
N ILE A 104 -4.72 6.25 7.77
CA ILE A 104 -3.66 5.32 7.34
C ILE A 104 -2.29 6.02 7.36
N LEU A 105 -2.21 7.25 6.87
CA LEU A 105 -0.96 8.04 6.89
C LEU A 105 -0.49 8.38 8.32
N SER A 106 -1.42 8.70 9.23
CA SER A 106 -1.11 8.88 10.66
C SER A 106 -0.52 7.61 11.24
N LYS A 107 -1.21 6.47 11.05
CA LYS A 107 -0.76 5.17 11.55
C LYS A 107 0.60 4.78 11.00
N ARG A 108 0.88 5.05 9.72
CA ARG A 108 2.20 4.81 9.14
C ARG A 108 3.28 5.57 9.90
N THR A 109 3.03 6.84 10.20
CA THR A 109 3.97 7.68 10.95
C THR A 109 4.16 7.19 12.38
N GLU A 110 3.08 6.77 13.05
CA GLU A 110 3.11 6.19 14.39
C GLU A 110 3.90 4.88 14.42
N ILE A 111 3.70 3.99 13.45
CA ILE A 111 4.42 2.72 13.30
C ILE A 111 5.92 2.97 13.08
N SER A 112 6.30 3.88 12.17
CA SER A 112 7.72 4.21 11.95
C SER A 112 8.40 4.80 13.18
N LYS A 113 7.68 5.61 13.98
CA LYS A 113 8.20 6.12 15.25
C LYS A 113 8.41 4.99 16.26
N PHE A 114 7.42 4.12 16.40
CA PHE A 114 7.48 3.00 17.32
C PHE A 114 8.55 1.97 16.94
N GLU A 115 8.79 1.74 15.64
CA GLU A 115 9.89 0.90 15.15
C GLU A 115 11.25 1.38 15.68
N ALA A 116 11.50 2.69 15.63
CA ALA A 116 12.75 3.28 16.13
C ALA A 116 12.93 3.05 17.63
N GLU A 117 11.89 3.27 18.43
CA GLU A 117 11.89 3.02 19.88
C GLU A 117 12.10 1.53 20.20
N TYR A 118 11.44 0.64 19.44
CA TYR A 118 11.56 -0.80 19.58
C TYR A 118 12.99 -1.29 19.31
N ILE A 119 13.62 -0.82 18.24
CA ILE A 119 15.01 -1.17 17.89
C ILE A 119 15.98 -0.73 18.98
N GLU A 120 15.80 0.47 19.54
CA GLU A 120 16.64 1.00 20.63
C GLU A 120 16.55 0.11 21.89
N VAL A 121 15.33 -0.20 22.34
CA VAL A 121 15.11 -1.06 23.52
C VAL A 121 15.64 -2.48 23.30
N LYS A 122 15.45 -3.04 22.09
CA LYS A 122 15.95 -4.37 21.72
C LYS A 122 17.48 -4.41 21.74
N ALA A 123 18.15 -3.36 21.29
CA ALA A 123 19.61 -3.24 21.36
C ALA A 123 20.09 -3.20 22.82
N MET A 124 19.47 -2.37 23.68
CA MET A 124 19.84 -2.29 25.10
C MET A 124 19.73 -3.64 25.83
N LEU A 125 18.66 -4.39 25.56
CA LEU A 125 18.44 -5.73 26.13
C LEU A 125 19.46 -6.76 25.62
N THR A 126 19.93 -6.61 24.37
CA THR A 126 20.87 -7.55 23.75
C THR A 126 22.32 -7.24 24.13
N GLU A 127 22.70 -5.96 24.24
CA GLU A 127 24.05 -5.53 24.62
C GLU A 127 24.29 -5.59 26.14
N SER A 128 23.23 -5.61 26.95
CA SER A 128 23.32 -5.71 28.41
C SER A 128 22.85 -7.08 28.93
N PRO A 129 23.68 -8.15 28.90
CA PRO A 129 23.40 -9.35 29.69
C PRO A 129 23.56 -9.12 31.21
N THR A 130 23.71 -7.87 31.65
CA THR A 130 24.12 -7.51 33.02
C THR A 130 23.16 -6.52 33.68
N HIS A 131 21.85 -6.74 33.58
CA HIS A 131 20.93 -6.13 34.53
C HIS A 131 20.80 -7.05 35.76
N PRO A 132 21.18 -6.60 36.98
CA PRO A 132 21.28 -7.45 38.17
C PRO A 132 19.97 -8.14 38.60
N LEU A 133 18.83 -7.76 38.02
CA LEU A 133 17.53 -8.40 38.26
C LEU A 133 17.38 -9.76 37.57
N LEU A 134 18.05 -10.00 36.43
CA LEU A 134 18.02 -11.33 35.77
C LEU A 134 19.01 -12.31 36.42
N THR A 135 20.13 -11.81 36.98
CA THR A 135 21.04 -12.65 37.77
C THR A 135 20.39 -13.13 39.07
N ALA A 136 19.52 -12.33 39.69
CA ALA A 136 18.79 -12.73 40.89
C ALA A 136 17.83 -13.91 40.61
N VAL A 137 17.09 -13.88 39.49
CA VAL A 137 16.16 -14.98 39.12
C VAL A 137 16.93 -16.26 38.72
N ALA A 138 18.11 -16.11 38.11
CA ALA A 138 18.95 -17.25 37.73
C ALA A 138 19.68 -17.91 38.92
N LEU A 139 19.90 -17.19 40.02
CA LEU A 139 20.53 -17.74 41.22
C LEU A 139 19.53 -18.40 42.18
N ASP A 140 18.28 -17.90 42.23
CA ASP A 140 17.24 -18.43 43.12
C ASP A 140 16.72 -19.83 42.66
N THR A 141 16.87 -20.16 41.38
CA THR A 141 16.49 -21.49 40.84
C THR A 141 17.55 -22.58 41.05
N LYS A 142 18.76 -22.22 41.52
CA LYS A 142 19.84 -23.19 41.80
C LYS A 142 19.99 -23.59 43.27
N SER A 143 19.31 -22.92 44.22
CA SER A 143 19.42 -23.25 45.65
C SER A 143 18.37 -24.24 46.16
N VAL A 144 17.46 -24.72 45.31
CA VAL A 144 16.48 -25.78 45.64
C VAL A 144 16.89 -27.08 44.96
N SER A 145 18.10 -27.57 45.27
CA SER A 145 18.59 -28.88 44.81
C SER A 145 19.66 -29.39 45.77
N HIS A 146 19.30 -29.64 47.03
CA HIS A 146 20.02 -30.57 47.90
C HIS A 146 19.09 -31.15 48.96
#